data_AF-A0A183JRJ4-F1
#
_entry.id   AF-A0A183JRJ4-F1
#
_cell.length_a   1.000
_cell.length_b   1.000
_cell.length_c   1.000
_cell.angle_alpha   90.00
_cell.angle_beta   90.00
_cell.angle_gamma   90.00
#
_symmetry.space_group_name_H-M   'P 1'
#
loop_
_entity.id
_entity.type
_entity.pdbx_description
1 polymer ?
#
loop_
_entity_poly.entity_id
_entity_poly.type
_entity_poly.pdbx_seq_one_letter_code
_entity_poly.pdbx_strand_id
1 'polypeptide(L)'
;MFYRTCKVGIVTNYITLLAIFQQHLCVLSQEDEDRVSKLIEEIGRQVREKRILTYPYFQDYDMGSCFSRSITNTQFERVLYFLGLNLSKEDCRRLCRKFTNPTNGCINYGAFCEKVDDWFTAAAPVKFDEDNPEDVNFEVSNKVITKRTPEIGDTRCGKSVVHRNWHSTVMPVIISAGDQWPVEVLLNRIRHLVLVNRIPLKPGFHDFDRLRS
;
A
#
# COMPACT_ATOMS: atom_id res chain seq x y z
N MET A 1 -9.76 70.71 10.97
CA MET A 1 -8.72 69.84 11.55
C MET A 1 -9.42 68.67 12.22
N PHE A 2 -9.06 67.39 12.12
CA PHE A 2 -8.15 66.62 11.28
C PHE A 2 -8.38 65.14 11.72
N TYR A 3 -8.37 64.20 10.76
CA TYR A 3 -8.23 62.73 10.88
C TYR A 3 -9.40 61.89 11.48
N ARG A 4 -10.02 60.97 10.72
CA ARG A 4 -9.62 59.55 10.42
C ARG A 4 -9.60 58.69 11.71
N THR A 5 -10.20 57.50 11.85
CA THR A 5 -10.52 56.40 10.91
C THR A 5 -11.57 55.45 11.52
N CYS A 6 -12.29 54.77 10.62
CA CYS A 6 -13.13 53.59 10.84
C CYS A 6 -12.45 52.43 11.60
N LYS A 7 -13.25 51.65 12.33
CA LYS A 7 -13.05 50.20 12.48
C LYS A 7 -14.39 49.49 12.20
N VAL A 8 -14.57 49.10 10.94
CA VAL A 8 -15.55 48.08 10.55
C VAL A 8 -15.02 46.76 11.10
N GLY A 9 -15.80 46.15 11.99
CA GLY A 9 -15.47 44.86 12.60
C GLY A 9 -15.36 43.78 11.52
N ILE A 10 -14.14 43.27 11.36
CA ILE A 10 -13.80 42.12 10.53
C ILE A 10 -14.36 40.88 11.23
N VAL A 11 -15.60 40.53 10.94
CA VAL A 11 -16.21 39.25 11.36
C VAL A 11 -16.91 38.60 10.17
N THR A 12 -16.21 38.51 9.04
CA THR A 12 -16.63 37.69 7.90
C THR A 12 -15.40 37.17 7.17
N ASN A 13 -14.63 36.24 7.78
CA ASN A 13 -13.58 35.52 7.02
C ASN A 13 -13.24 34.11 7.53
N TYR A 14 -13.94 33.57 8.53
CA TYR A 14 -13.69 32.19 8.99
C TYR A 14 -14.60 31.15 8.36
N ILE A 15 -15.71 31.56 7.73
CA ILE A 15 -16.62 30.63 7.03
C ILE A 15 -16.19 30.39 5.58
N THR A 16 -15.45 31.31 4.95
CA THR A 16 -14.94 31.16 3.58
C THR A 16 -13.67 30.31 3.49
N LEU A 17 -12.81 30.31 4.51
CA LEU A 17 -11.55 29.54 4.50
C LEU A 17 -11.76 28.03 4.74
N LEU A 18 -12.81 27.62 5.45
CA LEU A 18 -13.20 26.20 5.56
C LEU A 18 -13.84 25.65 4.26
N ALA A 19 -14.28 26.53 3.35
CA ALA A 19 -14.83 26.13 2.05
C ALA A 19 -13.73 25.90 0.99
N ILE A 20 -12.51 26.38 1.20
CA ILE A 20 -11.41 26.23 0.22
C ILE A 20 -10.71 24.87 0.35
N PHE A 21 -10.88 24.18 1.48
CA PHE A 21 -10.39 22.80 1.69
C PHE A 21 -11.48 21.72 1.55
N GLN A 22 -12.72 22.11 1.24
CA GLN A 22 -13.68 21.19 0.65
C GLN A 22 -13.44 21.18 -0.85
N GLN A 23 -12.50 20.32 -1.27
CA GLN A 23 -12.17 20.04 -2.66
C GLN A 23 -13.46 20.01 -3.49
N HIS A 24 -13.61 21.01 -4.36
CA HIS A 24 -14.46 21.12 -5.55
C HIS A 24 -15.28 19.86 -5.94
N LEU A 25 -16.18 19.44 -5.06
CA LEU A 25 -17.19 18.44 -5.34
C LEU A 25 -18.12 19.07 -6.37
N CYS A 26 -18.35 18.38 -7.50
CA CYS A 26 -19.41 18.81 -8.42
C CYS A 26 -20.66 19.08 -7.59
N VAL A 27 -21.19 20.32 -7.64
CA VAL A 27 -22.39 20.70 -6.89
C VAL A 27 -23.53 19.82 -7.37
N LEU A 28 -23.75 18.72 -6.67
CA LEU A 28 -24.89 17.85 -6.82
C LEU A 28 -26.10 18.60 -6.25
N SER A 29 -27.29 18.39 -6.82
CA SER A 29 -28.52 18.85 -6.18
C SER A 29 -28.60 18.26 -4.78
N GLN A 30 -29.24 18.95 -3.83
CA GLN A 30 -29.40 18.44 -2.46
C GLN A 30 -30.02 17.03 -2.46
N GLU A 31 -30.95 16.76 -3.37
CA GLU A 31 -31.56 15.45 -3.57
C GLU A 31 -30.56 14.38 -4.04
N ASP A 32 -29.61 14.75 -4.91
CA ASP A 32 -28.58 13.85 -5.42
C ASP A 32 -27.55 13.52 -4.31
N GLU A 33 -27.21 14.49 -3.45
CA GLU A 33 -26.32 14.27 -2.29
C GLU A 33 -26.94 13.31 -1.26
N ASP A 34 -28.23 13.51 -0.95
CA ASP A 34 -28.96 12.63 -0.03
C ASP A 34 -29.07 11.21 -0.62
N ARG A 35 -29.27 11.10 -1.94
CA ARG A 35 -29.28 9.81 -2.64
C ARG A 35 -27.92 9.13 -2.59
N VAL A 36 -26.84 9.85 -2.86
CA VAL A 36 -25.46 9.33 -2.82
C VAL A 36 -25.09 8.87 -1.42
N SER A 37 -25.48 9.61 -0.38
CA SER A 37 -25.22 9.23 1.01
C SER A 37 -25.88 7.88 1.34
N LYS A 38 -27.16 7.70 0.97
CA LYS A 38 -27.86 6.42 1.11
C LYS A 38 -27.20 5.29 0.32
N LEU A 39 -26.67 5.58 -0.87
CA LEU A 39 -25.97 4.59 -1.69
C LEU A 39 -24.67 4.14 -1.03
N ILE A 40 -23.89 5.06 -0.46
CA ILE A 40 -22.65 4.75 0.26
C ILE A 40 -22.93 3.85 1.46
N GLU A 41 -23.98 4.15 2.23
CA GLU A 41 -24.40 3.31 3.37
C GLU A 41 -24.80 1.90 2.95
N GLU A 42 -25.60 1.78 1.88
CA GLU A 42 -26.05 0.49 1.34
C GLU A 42 -24.87 -0.33 0.81
N ILE A 43 -23.95 0.30 0.07
CA ILE A 43 -22.75 -0.36 -0.43
C ILE A 43 -21.86 -0.79 0.75
N GLY A 44 -21.64 0.08 1.74
CA GLY A 44 -20.87 -0.24 2.95
C GLY A 44 -21.46 -1.40 3.73
N ARG A 45 -22.79 -1.49 3.83
CA ARG A 45 -23.48 -2.65 4.42
C ARG A 45 -23.18 -3.94 3.66
N GLN A 46 -23.30 -3.94 2.33
CA GLN A 46 -22.99 -5.12 1.51
C GLN A 46 -21.53 -5.52 1.59
N VAL A 47 -20.61 -4.56 1.62
CA VAL A 47 -19.16 -4.79 1.77
C VAL A 47 -18.84 -5.45 3.10
N ARG A 48 -19.45 -4.96 4.20
CA ARG A 48 -19.31 -5.58 5.54
C ARG A 48 -19.91 -6.98 5.62
N GLU A 49 -21.11 -7.17 5.09
CA GLU A 49 -21.80 -8.47 5.07
C GLU A 49 -20.99 -9.52 4.30
N LYS A 50 -20.44 -9.15 3.13
CA LYS A 50 -19.64 -10.03 2.27
C LYS A 50 -18.15 -10.09 2.69
N ARG A 51 -17.71 -9.28 3.66
CA ARG A 51 -16.31 -9.10 4.09
C ARG A 51 -15.35 -8.87 2.92
N ILE A 52 -15.73 -7.97 2.02
CA ILE A 52 -14.94 -7.62 0.84
C ILE A 52 -13.93 -6.55 1.25
N LEU A 53 -12.64 -6.81 1.00
CA LEU A 53 -11.63 -5.74 1.03
C LEU A 53 -11.71 -5.00 -0.29
N THR A 54 -12.26 -3.78 -0.30
CA THR A 54 -12.57 -3.09 -1.56
C THR A 54 -11.32 -2.59 -2.28
N TYR A 55 -10.34 -2.11 -1.52
CA TYR A 55 -9.15 -1.44 -2.04
C TYR A 55 -8.29 -2.27 -3.03
N PRO A 56 -7.94 -3.55 -2.75
CA PRO A 56 -7.14 -4.35 -3.68
C PRO A 56 -7.73 -4.48 -5.08
N TYR A 57 -9.05 -4.64 -5.18
CA TYR A 57 -9.73 -4.79 -6.48
C TYR A 57 -9.66 -3.53 -7.34
N PHE A 58 -9.66 -2.35 -6.71
CA PHE A 58 -9.46 -1.10 -7.44
C PHE A 58 -7.98 -0.87 -7.79
N GLN A 59 -7.06 -1.28 -6.91
CA GLN A 59 -5.62 -1.15 -7.13
C GLN A 59 -5.15 -1.94 -8.37
N ASP A 60 -5.77 -3.08 -8.67
CA ASP A 60 -5.46 -3.87 -9.88
C ASP A 60 -5.70 -3.09 -11.19
N TYR A 61 -6.50 -2.03 -11.17
CA TYR A 61 -6.72 -1.14 -12.31
C TYR A 61 -5.78 0.07 -12.34
N ASP A 62 -5.04 0.33 -11.25
CA ASP A 62 -4.05 1.41 -11.09
C ASP A 62 -2.60 0.85 -11.08
N MET A 63 -2.34 -0.22 -11.83
CA MET A 63 -1.03 -0.92 -11.83
C MET A 63 0.15 -0.07 -12.31
N GLY A 64 -0.09 1.01 -13.05
CA GLY A 64 0.97 1.85 -13.63
C GLY A 64 1.55 2.89 -12.68
N SER A 65 0.74 3.37 -11.72
CA SER A 65 1.16 4.41 -10.79
C SER A 65 1.07 3.96 -9.33
N CYS A 66 0.11 3.09 -8.94
CA CYS A 66 -0.22 2.66 -7.56
C CYS A 66 -0.41 3.78 -6.51
N PHE A 67 -0.01 5.01 -6.83
CA PHE A 67 -0.01 6.22 -6.04
C PHE A 67 -1.05 7.22 -6.56
N SER A 68 -1.49 7.08 -7.82
CA SER A 68 -2.47 7.98 -8.43
C SER A 68 -3.86 7.83 -7.79
N ARG A 69 -4.19 6.63 -7.29
CA ARG A 69 -5.48 6.29 -6.66
C ARG A 69 -6.68 6.72 -7.51
N SER A 70 -6.49 6.68 -8.83
CA SER A 70 -7.43 7.23 -9.81
C SER A 70 -7.73 6.19 -10.87
N ILE A 71 -9.01 6.00 -11.20
CA ILE A 71 -9.46 5.09 -12.26
C ILE A 71 -10.53 5.75 -13.14
N THR A 72 -10.72 5.22 -14.34
CA THR A 72 -11.78 5.70 -15.25
C THR A 72 -13.17 5.28 -14.78
N ASN A 73 -14.21 6.01 -15.21
CA ASN A 73 -15.62 5.72 -14.88
C ASN A 73 -16.02 4.28 -15.25
N THR A 74 -15.58 3.79 -16.41
CA THR A 74 -15.91 2.44 -16.88
C THR A 74 -15.21 1.35 -16.10
N GLN A 75 -13.98 1.60 -15.63
CA GLN A 75 -13.27 0.68 -14.72
C GLN A 75 -13.97 0.60 -13.37
N PHE A 76 -14.39 1.74 -12.82
CA PHE A 76 -15.13 1.78 -11.55
C PHE A 76 -16.42 0.96 -11.61
N GLU A 77 -17.24 1.14 -12.66
CA GLU A 77 -18.47 0.36 -12.86
C GLU A 77 -18.20 -1.15 -12.96
N ARG A 78 -17.13 -1.54 -13.68
CA ARG A 78 -16.71 -2.94 -13.79
C ARG A 78 -16.32 -3.55 -12.46
N VAL A 79 -15.57 -2.82 -11.63
CA VAL A 79 -15.18 -3.28 -10.29
C VAL A 79 -16.42 -3.48 -9.42
N LEU A 80 -17.35 -2.52 -9.40
CA LEU A 80 -18.58 -2.64 -8.62
C LEU A 80 -19.41 -3.86 -9.04
N TYR A 81 -19.54 -4.09 -10.36
CA TYR A 81 -20.21 -5.27 -10.89
C TYR A 81 -19.49 -6.56 -10.46
N PHE A 82 -18.17 -6.60 -10.52
CA PHE A 82 -17.37 -7.75 -10.12
C PHE A 82 -17.51 -8.08 -8.62
N LEU A 83 -17.61 -7.05 -7.77
CA LEU A 83 -17.86 -7.20 -6.33
C LEU A 83 -19.33 -7.57 -6.01
N GLY A 84 -20.18 -7.67 -7.03
CA GLY A 84 -21.62 -7.91 -6.88
C GLY A 84 -22.34 -6.76 -6.17
N LEU A 85 -21.82 -5.53 -6.30
CA LEU A 85 -22.38 -4.28 -5.81
C LEU A 85 -23.16 -3.62 -6.95
N ASN A 86 -24.19 -4.31 -7.44
CA ASN A 86 -24.90 -3.89 -8.64
C ASN A 86 -25.75 -2.65 -8.35
N LEU A 87 -25.45 -1.55 -9.04
CA LEU A 87 -26.18 -0.29 -8.93
C LEU A 87 -26.95 0.00 -10.22
N SER A 88 -28.01 0.81 -10.12
CA SER A 88 -28.66 1.37 -11.30
C SER A 88 -27.67 2.30 -12.04
N LYS A 89 -27.81 2.40 -13.37
CA LYS A 89 -26.96 3.28 -14.19
C LYS A 89 -26.97 4.74 -13.73
N GLU A 90 -28.13 5.22 -13.27
CA GLU A 90 -28.25 6.57 -12.73
C GLU A 90 -27.49 6.74 -11.42
N ASP A 91 -27.60 5.75 -10.52
CA ASP A 91 -26.92 5.76 -9.21
C ASP A 91 -25.41 5.65 -9.38
N CYS A 92 -24.94 4.83 -10.32
CA CYS A 92 -23.53 4.77 -10.68
C CYS A 92 -23.06 6.13 -11.22
N ARG A 93 -23.84 6.79 -12.10
CA ARG A 93 -23.49 8.13 -12.62
C ARG A 93 -23.41 9.17 -11.50
N ARG A 94 -24.32 9.14 -10.52
CA ARG A 94 -24.29 10.03 -9.35
C ARG A 94 -23.03 9.81 -8.51
N LEU A 95 -22.67 8.57 -8.23
CA LEU A 95 -21.44 8.21 -7.52
C LEU A 95 -20.19 8.63 -8.28
N CYS A 96 -20.09 8.33 -9.57
CA CYS A 96 -18.97 8.75 -10.41
C CYS A 96 -18.80 10.26 -10.35
N ARG A 97 -19.89 11.04 -10.47
CA ARG A 97 -19.86 12.50 -10.39
C ARG A 97 -19.41 13.01 -9.01
N LYS A 98 -19.76 12.31 -7.92
CA LYS A 98 -19.33 12.66 -6.54
C LYS A 98 -17.82 12.48 -6.36
N PHE A 99 -17.26 11.37 -6.84
CA PHE A 99 -15.87 10.99 -6.58
C PHE A 99 -14.90 11.34 -7.72
N THR A 100 -15.38 11.96 -8.80
CA THR A 100 -14.53 12.44 -9.89
C THR A 100 -13.68 13.60 -9.42
N ASN A 101 -12.36 13.51 -9.64
CA ASN A 101 -11.44 14.61 -9.44
C ASN A 101 -11.59 15.62 -10.60
N PRO A 102 -11.85 16.91 -10.33
CA PRO A 102 -12.01 17.93 -11.36
C PRO A 102 -10.76 18.11 -12.24
N THR A 103 -9.57 17.78 -11.73
CA THR A 103 -8.30 17.97 -12.45
C THR A 103 -8.07 16.89 -13.51
N ASN A 104 -8.34 15.63 -13.17
CA ASN A 104 -7.99 14.48 -14.03
C ASN A 104 -9.20 13.86 -14.73
N GLY A 105 -10.43 14.23 -14.36
CA GLY A 105 -11.66 13.61 -14.86
C GLY A 105 -11.80 12.12 -14.48
N CYS A 106 -10.91 11.61 -13.63
CA CYS A 106 -10.88 10.24 -13.14
C CYS A 106 -11.48 10.17 -11.72
N ILE A 107 -12.01 9.01 -11.37
CA ILE A 107 -12.60 8.75 -10.05
C ILE A 107 -11.49 8.47 -9.05
N ASN A 108 -11.49 9.20 -7.93
CA ASN A 108 -10.67 8.88 -6.78
C ASN A 108 -11.29 7.72 -6.01
N TYR A 109 -10.84 6.50 -6.30
CA TYR A 109 -11.36 5.30 -5.63
C TYR A 109 -10.87 5.20 -4.18
N GLY A 110 -9.77 5.86 -3.82
CA GLY A 110 -9.28 5.90 -2.44
C GLY A 110 -10.27 6.57 -1.51
N ALA A 111 -10.82 7.72 -1.92
CA ALA A 111 -11.86 8.43 -1.18
C ALA A 111 -13.17 7.63 -1.09
N PHE A 112 -13.49 6.83 -2.13
CA PHE A 112 -14.63 5.92 -2.10
C PHE A 112 -14.42 4.77 -1.11
N CYS A 113 -13.25 4.11 -1.14
CA CYS A 113 -12.91 3.02 -0.23
C CYS A 113 -12.94 3.48 1.23
N GLU A 114 -12.44 4.68 1.52
CA GLU A 114 -12.46 5.25 2.89
C GLU A 114 -13.88 5.48 3.42
N LYS A 115 -14.86 5.72 2.55
CA LYS A 115 -16.26 5.90 2.93
C LYS A 115 -17.04 4.60 3.07
N VAL A 116 -16.61 3.55 2.38
CA VAL A 116 -17.36 2.29 2.25
C VAL A 116 -16.77 1.18 3.13
N ASP A 117 -15.45 1.17 3.29
CA ASP A 117 -14.69 0.11 3.95
C ASP A 117 -14.06 0.65 5.23
N ASP A 118 -14.67 0.32 6.36
CA ASP A 118 -14.23 0.75 7.69
C ASP A 118 -12.80 0.28 8.04
N TRP A 119 -12.32 -0.78 7.37
CA TRP A 119 -10.96 -1.30 7.56
C TRP A 119 -9.93 -0.54 6.74
N PHE A 120 -10.36 0.18 5.70
CA PHE A 120 -9.48 0.97 4.86
C PHE A 120 -9.32 2.38 5.43
N THR A 121 -8.14 2.67 5.99
CA THR A 121 -7.74 4.03 6.31
C THR A 121 -6.87 4.56 5.18
N ALA A 122 -7.34 5.57 4.45
CA ALA A 122 -6.50 6.27 3.49
C ALA A 122 -5.31 6.88 4.25
N ALA A 123 -4.11 6.35 4.05
CA ALA A 123 -2.90 7.04 4.53
C ALA A 123 -2.95 8.48 4.01
N ALA A 124 -2.76 9.46 4.91
CA ALA A 124 -2.68 10.86 4.52
C ALA A 124 -1.71 10.97 3.34
N PRO A 125 -2.01 11.79 2.31
CA PRO A 125 -1.05 12.07 1.26
C PRO A 125 0.25 12.46 1.95
N VAL A 126 1.31 11.69 1.74
CA VAL A 126 2.63 12.12 2.18
C VAL A 126 2.88 13.37 1.38
N LYS A 127 2.76 14.53 2.03
CA LYS A 127 3.13 15.79 1.42
C LYS A 127 4.63 15.72 1.23
N PHE A 128 5.06 15.35 0.03
CA PHE A 128 6.43 15.54 -0.43
C PHE A 128 6.64 17.02 -0.77
N ASP A 129 6.11 17.93 0.05
CA ASP A 129 6.37 19.34 -0.09
C ASP A 129 7.83 19.55 0.34
N GLU A 130 8.62 20.09 -0.58
CA GLU A 130 10.01 20.50 -0.38
C GLU A 130 10.14 21.32 0.91
N ASP A 131 11.09 20.94 1.75
CA ASP A 131 11.60 21.70 2.89
C ASP A 131 10.54 22.34 3.81
N ASN A 132 9.90 21.56 4.69
CA ASN A 132 9.15 22.13 5.82
C ASN A 132 10.03 22.21 7.08
N PRO A 133 10.40 23.42 7.57
CA PRO A 133 11.31 23.63 8.70
C PRO A 133 10.65 23.58 10.10
N GLU A 134 9.40 23.16 10.23
CA GLU A 134 8.68 23.17 11.52
C GLU A 134 8.42 21.75 12.05
N ASP A 135 9.47 21.14 12.62
CA ASP A 135 9.34 20.00 13.50
C ASP A 135 8.71 20.43 14.84
N VAL A 136 7.54 19.86 15.13
CA VAL A 136 6.79 19.99 16.37
C VAL A 136 7.61 19.47 17.56
N ASN A 137 7.98 20.38 18.45
CA ASN A 137 8.67 20.09 19.71
C ASN A 137 7.80 19.23 20.65
N PHE A 138 8.22 18.00 20.91
CA PHE A 138 7.76 17.20 22.04
C PHE A 138 8.83 17.27 23.14
N GLU A 139 8.57 18.05 24.18
CA GLU A 139 9.46 18.19 25.33
C GLU A 139 9.60 16.85 26.06
N VAL A 140 10.77 16.22 25.93
CA VAL A 140 11.23 15.16 26.84
C VAL A 140 12.61 15.53 27.33
N SER A 141 12.66 15.80 28.63
CA SER A 141 13.82 15.91 29.52
C SER A 141 15.15 15.39 28.94
N ASN A 142 16.03 16.34 28.61
CA ASN A 142 17.49 16.24 28.60
C ASN A 142 18.12 14.89 28.21
N LYS A 143 17.99 14.52 26.93
CA LYS A 143 19.05 13.82 26.21
C LYS A 143 18.88 14.09 24.72
N VAL A 144 19.83 14.80 24.12
CA VAL A 144 19.85 15.13 22.70
C VAL A 144 19.82 13.82 21.89
N ILE A 145 18.64 13.45 21.41
CA ILE A 145 18.45 12.45 20.37
C ILE A 145 18.10 13.26 19.13
N THR A 146 19.12 13.57 18.33
CA THR A 146 18.87 13.96 16.94
C THR A 146 18.16 12.77 16.28
N LYS A 147 16.89 12.96 15.92
CA LYS A 147 16.13 11.94 15.18
C LYS A 147 16.84 11.72 13.85
N ARG A 148 17.73 10.73 13.81
CA ARG A 148 18.23 10.18 12.55
C ARG A 148 17.04 9.49 11.91
N THR A 149 16.70 9.92 10.69
CA THR A 149 15.90 9.10 9.77
C THR A 149 16.44 7.67 9.87
N PRO A 150 15.59 6.65 10.14
CA PRO A 150 16.09 5.29 10.25
C PRO A 150 16.79 4.96 8.93
N GLU A 151 18.07 4.61 8.99
CA GLU A 151 18.78 4.17 7.80
C GLU A 151 18.10 2.89 7.27
N ILE A 152 18.21 2.63 5.97
CA ILE A 152 17.69 1.37 5.40
C ILE A 152 18.36 0.22 6.19
N GLY A 153 17.59 -0.47 7.03
CA GLY A 153 18.11 -1.51 7.94
C GLY A 153 18.10 -1.20 9.45
N ASP A 154 17.64 -0.02 9.88
CA ASP A 154 17.39 0.30 11.29
C ASP A 154 16.14 -0.42 11.79
N THR A 155 16.31 -1.70 12.08
CA THR A 155 15.32 -2.49 12.79
C THR A 155 15.54 -2.32 14.29
N ARG A 156 14.46 -2.17 15.06
CA ARG A 156 14.47 -2.15 16.54
C ARG A 156 15.10 -3.41 17.18
N CYS A 157 15.56 -4.37 16.38
CA CYS A 157 16.22 -5.58 16.82
C CYS A 157 17.72 -5.41 17.11
N GLY A 158 18.29 -4.23 16.86
CA GLY A 158 19.69 -3.92 17.18
C GLY A 158 20.72 -4.65 16.32
N LYS A 159 20.31 -5.24 15.20
CA LYS A 159 21.19 -5.92 14.24
C LYS A 159 21.29 -5.06 12.99
N SER A 160 22.52 -4.69 12.61
CA SER A 160 22.79 -4.01 11.35
C SER A 160 22.34 -4.89 10.18
N VAL A 161 21.31 -4.45 9.45
CA VAL A 161 20.83 -5.16 8.27
C VAL A 161 21.59 -4.64 7.07
N VAL A 162 22.68 -5.30 6.71
CA VAL A 162 23.41 -5.02 5.46
C VAL A 162 22.54 -5.48 4.29
N HIS A 163 22.50 -4.69 3.22
CA HIS A 163 21.86 -5.06 1.95
C HIS A 163 22.37 -6.42 1.49
N ARG A 164 21.52 -7.46 1.57
CA ARG A 164 21.89 -8.80 1.11
C ARG A 164 22.02 -8.74 -0.41
N ASN A 165 23.22 -9.02 -0.92
CA ASN A 165 23.44 -9.18 -2.35
C ASN A 165 22.43 -10.19 -2.90
N TRP A 166 21.66 -9.80 -3.92
CA TRP A 166 20.65 -10.64 -4.57
C TRP A 166 21.19 -12.03 -4.94
N HIS A 167 22.46 -12.12 -5.38
CA HIS A 167 23.11 -13.39 -5.68
C HIS A 167 23.18 -14.35 -4.48
N SER A 168 23.27 -13.85 -3.25
CA SER A 168 23.35 -14.66 -2.03
C SER A 168 22.01 -15.29 -1.64
N THR A 169 20.89 -14.70 -2.09
CA THR A 169 19.54 -15.22 -1.83
C THR A 169 19.12 -16.26 -2.86
N VAL A 170 19.53 -16.07 -4.12
CA VAL A 170 19.13 -16.95 -5.23
C VAL A 170 20.02 -18.20 -5.31
N MET A 171 21.31 -18.08 -4.96
CA MET A 171 22.21 -19.21 -4.81
C MET A 171 22.49 -19.39 -3.32
N PRO A 172 21.76 -20.28 -2.59
CA PRO A 172 22.15 -20.59 -1.23
C PRO A 172 23.57 -21.14 -1.30
N VAL A 173 24.54 -20.39 -0.78
CA VAL A 173 25.87 -20.94 -0.53
C VAL A 173 25.67 -21.89 0.64
N ILE A 174 25.44 -23.17 0.32
CA ILE A 174 25.34 -24.23 1.32
C ILE A 174 26.76 -24.46 1.83
N ILE A 175 27.27 -23.52 2.63
CA ILE A 175 28.55 -23.69 3.32
C ILE A 175 28.29 -24.70 4.43
N SER A 176 28.63 -25.95 4.18
CA SER A 176 28.57 -26.99 5.19
C SER A 176 29.87 -26.95 6.01
N ALA A 177 29.81 -27.35 7.27
CA ALA A 177 31.03 -27.61 8.05
C ALA A 177 31.97 -28.62 7.36
N GLY A 178 31.43 -29.42 6.43
CA GLY A 178 32.19 -30.35 5.60
C GLY A 178 33.00 -29.72 4.45
N ASP A 179 32.77 -28.45 4.07
CA ASP A 179 33.47 -27.84 2.92
C ASP A 179 34.94 -27.51 3.23
N GLN A 180 35.28 -27.42 4.52
CA GLN A 180 36.64 -27.22 5.01
C GLN A 180 37.43 -28.52 5.10
N TRP A 181 36.77 -29.68 4.90
CA TRP A 181 37.42 -30.97 5.05
C TRP A 181 38.16 -31.36 3.77
N PRO A 182 39.39 -31.90 3.88
CA PRO A 182 40.07 -32.47 2.73
C PRO A 182 39.19 -33.55 2.09
N VAL A 183 39.08 -33.53 0.76
CA VAL A 183 38.23 -34.44 -0.03
C VAL A 183 38.44 -35.91 0.33
N GLU A 184 39.68 -36.29 0.64
CA GLU A 184 40.04 -37.66 1.00
C GLU A 184 39.36 -38.14 2.29
N VAL A 185 39.18 -37.25 3.26
CA VAL A 185 38.51 -37.60 4.53
C VAL A 185 37.03 -37.83 4.29
N LEU A 186 36.41 -37.01 3.44
CA LEU A 186 35.01 -37.17 3.03
C LEU A 186 34.82 -38.48 2.27
N LEU A 187 35.68 -38.77 1.29
CA LEU A 187 35.64 -40.01 0.53
C LEU A 187 35.81 -41.24 1.44
N ASN A 188 36.73 -41.19 2.41
CA ASN A 188 36.90 -42.26 3.39
C ASN A 188 35.65 -42.47 4.24
N ARG A 189 35.00 -41.40 4.69
CA ARG A 189 33.76 -41.48 5.46
C ARG A 189 32.60 -42.06 4.64
N ILE A 190 32.47 -41.64 3.38
CA ILE A 190 31.46 -42.19 2.45
C ILE A 190 31.75 -43.67 2.18
N ARG A 191 33.00 -44.06 1.90
CA ARG A 191 33.39 -45.47 1.72
C ARG A 191 33.03 -46.31 2.93
N HIS A 192 33.33 -45.85 4.14
CA HIS A 192 32.98 -46.55 5.36
C HIS A 192 31.47 -46.77 5.48
N LEU A 193 30.65 -45.73 5.28
CA LEU A 193 29.19 -45.84 5.34
C LEU A 193 28.63 -46.81 4.30
N VAL A 194 29.15 -46.77 3.07
CA VAL A 194 28.73 -47.65 1.98
C VAL A 194 29.08 -49.10 2.29
N LEU A 195 30.28 -49.35 2.82
CA LEU A 195 30.73 -50.70 3.16
C LEU A 195 29.97 -51.27 4.35
N VAL A 196 29.79 -50.50 5.43
CA VAL A 196 29.07 -50.95 6.63
C VAL A 196 27.61 -51.24 6.32
N ASN A 197 26.94 -50.34 5.59
CA ASN A 197 25.52 -50.49 5.27
C ASN A 197 25.25 -51.32 4.01
N ARG A 198 26.30 -51.87 3.37
CA ARG A 198 26.22 -52.69 2.15
C ARG A 198 25.39 -52.04 1.04
N ILE A 199 25.57 -50.73 0.82
CA ILE A 199 24.76 -49.95 -0.12
C ILE A 199 25.32 -50.12 -1.55
N PRO A 200 24.54 -50.66 -2.51
CA PRO A 200 24.98 -50.75 -3.90
C PRO A 200 24.82 -49.38 -4.58
N LEU A 201 25.93 -48.68 -4.84
CA LEU A 201 25.89 -47.35 -5.46
C LEU A 201 25.54 -47.41 -6.95
N LYS A 202 26.05 -48.41 -7.69
CA LYS A 202 25.92 -48.48 -9.15
C LYS A 202 24.46 -48.47 -9.65
N PRO A 203 23.52 -49.23 -9.08
CA PRO A 203 22.11 -49.14 -9.45
C PRO A 203 21.48 -47.79 -9.07
N GLY A 204 21.82 -47.23 -7.90
CA GLY A 204 21.24 -45.98 -7.43
C GLY A 204 21.63 -44.75 -8.25
N PHE A 205 22.80 -44.75 -8.89
CA PHE A 205 23.24 -43.68 -9.79
C PHE A 205 22.90 -43.93 -11.26
N HIS A 206 22.36 -45.11 -11.59
CA HIS A 206 22.07 -45.51 -12.96
C HIS A 206 21.04 -44.59 -13.64
N ASP A 207 20.03 -44.14 -12.89
CA ASP A 207 18.93 -43.33 -13.44
C ASP A 207 19.29 -41.85 -13.63
N PHE A 208 20.44 -41.42 -13.11
CA PHE A 208 20.89 -40.03 -13.16
C PHE A 208 21.90 -39.76 -14.29
N ASP A 209 22.31 -40.78 -15.04
CA ASP A 209 23.21 -40.64 -16.19
C ASP A 209 22.45 -40.25 -17.46
N ARG A 210 22.43 -38.94 -17.75
CA ARG A 210 21.68 -38.37 -18.89
C ARG A 210 22.30 -38.68 -20.26
N LEU A 211 23.56 -39.10 -20.31
CA LEU A 211 24.26 -39.41 -21.56
C LEU A 211 23.99 -40.84 -22.04
N ARG A 212 23.11 -41.55 -21.33
CA ARG A 212 22.78 -42.96 -21.54
C ARG A 212 21.39 -43.19 -22.17
N SER A 213 20.74 -42.14 -22.69
CA SER A 213 19.53 -42.28 -23.54
C SER A 213 19.76 -43.24 -24.70
#